data_AF-A0A4W6D4M4-F1
#
_entry.id   AF-A0A4W6D4M4-F1
#
_cell.length_a   1.000
_cell.length_b   1.000
_cell.length_c   1.000
_cell.angle_alpha   90.00
_cell.angle_beta   90.00
_cell.angle_gamma   90.00
#
_symmetry.space_group_name_H-M   'P 1'
#
loop_
_entity.id
_entity.type
_entity.pdbx_description
1 polymer ?
#
loop_
_entity_poly.entity_id
_entity_poly.type
_entity_poly.pdbx_seq_one_letter_code
_entity_poly.pdbx_strand_id
1 'polypeptide(L)'
;LRFDTVYYFFTIQGSLSVSLHLPSVTVKGGFDPTKNASLCGCDKCLKEYDPWFSELMNASPEPFLAMKSNISQDTFTWWKGIQFEKRSFSYYNTTVERIFQVFPPSPDFAESSPDHCRTCAVVGNSGNLNGSRYGPLIDFHEIVIRMNHAFMKYVHFVWLKNKGHYPSTGFLTLILSMHMCDEVSVFGFGADRAGNWNHYYEILKNQRLRTGNHHGNLEYELIQELYQRQKISFFRGW
;
A
#
# COMPACT_ATOMS: atom_id res chain seq x y z
N LEU A 1 22.38 8.77 -7.51
CA LEU A 1 21.10 8.47 -6.83
C LEU A 1 20.45 7.34 -7.63
N ARG A 2 20.58 6.11 -7.14
CA ARG A 2 20.00 4.92 -7.78
C ARG A 2 18.68 4.66 -7.06
N PHE A 3 17.57 4.87 -7.74
CA PHE A 3 16.24 4.52 -7.25
C PHE A 3 15.96 3.14 -7.80
N ASP A 4 16.00 2.10 -6.97
CA ASP A 4 15.85 0.74 -7.49
C ASP A 4 14.39 0.38 -7.75
N THR A 5 13.38 0.91 -7.02
CA THR A 5 11.97 0.97 -7.49
C THR A 5 11.11 1.99 -6.71
N VAL A 6 10.40 2.88 -7.41
CA VAL A 6 9.33 3.73 -6.82
C VAL A 6 7.98 3.28 -7.38
N TYR A 7 7.11 2.74 -6.53
CA TYR A 7 5.75 2.38 -6.94
C TYR A 7 4.82 3.57 -6.77
N TYR A 8 4.30 4.06 -7.88
CA TYR A 8 3.13 4.91 -7.90
C TYR A 8 1.91 4.02 -8.13
N PHE A 9 1.01 3.94 -7.15
CA PHE A 9 -0.26 3.24 -7.33
C PHE A 9 -1.17 4.07 -8.25
N PHE A 10 -1.17 3.70 -9.53
CA PHE A 10 -2.08 4.21 -10.56
C PHE A 10 -3.17 3.17 -10.84
N THR A 11 -4.43 3.60 -10.95
CA THR A 11 -5.47 2.82 -11.63
C THR A 11 -5.60 3.31 -13.08
N ILE A 12 -5.05 2.48 -13.98
CA ILE A 12 -5.25 2.32 -15.45
C ILE A 12 -4.98 3.53 -16.37
N GLN A 13 -3.85 3.51 -17.10
CA GLN A 13 -3.71 3.13 -18.53
C GLN A 13 -2.33 3.61 -19.05
N GLY A 14 -1.55 2.71 -19.68
CA GLY A 14 -0.39 3.08 -20.51
C GLY A 14 0.98 2.78 -19.92
N SER A 15 1.55 1.65 -20.39
CA SER A 15 2.98 1.36 -20.61
C SER A 15 4.03 2.00 -19.69
N LEU A 16 4.65 1.18 -18.85
CA LEU A 16 6.07 1.31 -18.51
C LEU A 16 6.69 -0.09 -18.48
N SER A 17 7.55 -0.38 -19.45
CA SER A 17 8.45 -1.54 -19.42
C SER A 17 9.60 -1.22 -18.47
N VAL A 18 9.80 -2.05 -17.45
CA VAL A 18 11.06 -2.10 -16.70
C VAL A 18 11.68 -3.46 -17.01
N SER A 19 12.83 -3.45 -17.68
CA SER A 19 13.65 -4.63 -17.89
C SER A 19 14.79 -4.57 -16.89
N LEU A 20 14.93 -5.59 -16.04
CA LEU A 20 16.10 -5.75 -15.17
C LEU A 20 16.66 -7.17 -15.32
N HIS A 21 17.90 -7.24 -15.78
CA HIS A 21 18.76 -8.41 -15.75
C HIS A 21 19.02 -8.83 -14.30
N LEU A 22 18.80 -10.11 -13.98
CA LEU A 22 19.31 -10.72 -12.75
C LEU A 22 20.66 -11.40 -13.03
N PRO A 23 21.70 -11.23 -12.19
CA PRO A 23 22.84 -12.13 -12.20
C PRO A 23 22.45 -13.44 -11.51
N SER A 24 22.83 -14.57 -12.10
CA SER A 24 22.69 -15.88 -11.49
C SER A 24 23.64 -15.99 -10.28
N VAL A 25 23.09 -16.06 -9.07
CA VAL A 25 23.86 -16.39 -7.86
C VAL A 25 23.52 -17.81 -7.45
N THR A 26 24.53 -18.68 -7.43
CA THR A 26 24.45 -20.03 -6.89
C THR A 26 24.86 -19.97 -5.42
N VAL A 27 23.93 -20.21 -4.48
CA VAL A 27 24.28 -20.35 -3.05
C VAL A 27 24.30 -21.82 -2.69
N LYS A 28 25.47 -22.31 -2.29
CA LYS A 28 25.63 -23.55 -1.50
C LYS A 28 25.60 -23.14 -0.03
N GLY A 29 24.60 -23.60 0.73
CA GLY A 29 24.53 -23.41 2.18
C GLY A 29 23.79 -24.57 2.83
N GLY A 30 24.41 -25.21 3.83
CA GLY A 30 23.90 -26.40 4.50
C GLY A 30 22.70 -26.11 5.43
N PHE A 31 21.79 -27.07 5.50
CA PHE A 31 20.57 -27.03 6.32
C PHE A 31 20.88 -27.42 7.77
N ASP A 32 20.61 -26.51 8.72
CA ASP A 32 20.63 -26.75 10.17
C ASP A 32 19.18 -26.81 10.69
N PRO A 33 18.69 -27.98 11.14
CA PRO A 33 17.30 -28.17 11.57
C PRO A 33 16.95 -27.57 12.94
N THR A 34 17.88 -26.88 13.62
CA THR A 34 17.68 -26.42 15.01
C THR A 34 17.34 -24.93 15.17
N LYS A 35 17.32 -24.16 14.09
CA LYS A 35 16.82 -22.78 14.09
C LYS A 35 15.38 -22.77 13.58
N ASN A 36 14.44 -22.21 14.35
CA ASN A 36 13.15 -21.78 13.79
C ASN A 36 13.48 -20.91 12.57
N ALA A 37 13.17 -21.39 11.37
CA ALA A 37 13.51 -20.69 10.15
C ALA A 37 12.81 -19.31 10.20
N SER A 38 13.60 -18.24 10.09
CA SER A 38 13.06 -16.89 10.02
C SER A 38 12.13 -16.77 8.81
N LEU A 39 10.98 -16.12 8.95
CA LEU A 39 10.02 -15.97 7.85
C LEU A 39 10.52 -15.02 6.74
N CYS A 40 11.48 -14.17 7.07
CA CYS A 40 12.10 -13.18 6.20
C CYS A 40 13.53 -12.85 6.69
N GLY A 41 14.29 -12.07 5.92
CA GLY A 41 15.65 -11.64 6.30
C GLY A 41 15.72 -10.43 7.22
N CYS A 42 14.59 -9.90 7.71
CA CYS A 42 14.56 -8.73 8.59
C CYS A 42 14.86 -9.12 10.04
N ASP A 43 15.30 -8.16 10.86
CA ASP A 43 15.45 -8.36 12.31
C ASP A 43 14.11 -8.72 12.97
N LYS A 44 13.01 -8.18 12.41
CA LYS A 44 11.64 -8.52 12.77
C LYS A 44 10.77 -8.62 11.52
N CYS A 45 10.14 -9.77 11.32
CA CYS A 45 9.24 -9.96 10.17
C CYS A 45 7.81 -9.56 10.52
N LEU A 46 7.17 -8.77 9.65
CA LEU A 46 5.76 -8.38 9.76
C LEU A 46 4.84 -9.59 9.98
N LYS A 47 5.11 -10.67 9.24
CA LYS A 47 4.35 -11.93 9.25
C LYS A 47 4.68 -12.87 10.41
N GLU A 48 5.54 -12.47 11.36
CA GLU A 48 5.65 -13.19 12.63
C GLU A 48 4.28 -13.34 13.28
N TYR A 49 4.06 -14.46 13.95
CA TYR A 49 2.74 -14.81 14.45
C TYR A 49 2.21 -13.79 15.48
N ASP A 50 1.07 -13.19 15.15
CA ASP A 50 0.20 -12.46 16.08
C ASP A 50 -1.24 -12.85 15.74
N PRO A 51 -2.04 -13.39 16.67
CA PRO A 51 -3.36 -13.95 16.33
C PRO A 51 -4.30 -12.96 15.64
N TRP A 52 -4.32 -11.71 16.11
CA TRP A 52 -5.19 -10.66 15.59
C TRP A 52 -4.77 -10.26 14.16
N PHE A 53 -3.47 -10.06 13.95
CA PHE A 53 -2.93 -9.70 12.65
C PHE A 53 -3.03 -10.85 11.66
N SER A 54 -2.75 -12.08 12.09
CA SER A 54 -2.89 -13.29 11.27
C SER A 54 -4.32 -13.51 10.81
N GLU A 55 -5.31 -13.28 11.69
CA GLU A 55 -6.73 -13.36 11.31
C GLU A 55 -7.07 -12.36 10.20
N LEU A 56 -6.61 -11.11 10.33
CA LEU A 56 -6.83 -10.07 9.32
C LEU A 56 -6.15 -10.40 7.98
N MET A 57 -4.89 -10.83 8.01
CA MET A 57 -4.13 -11.14 6.79
C MET A 57 -4.64 -12.40 6.09
N ASN A 58 -5.05 -13.43 6.84
CA ASN A 58 -5.58 -14.67 6.27
C ASN A 58 -6.99 -14.51 5.68
N ALA A 59 -7.78 -13.56 6.21
CA ALA A 59 -9.08 -13.22 5.65
C ALA A 59 -8.99 -12.33 4.40
N SER A 60 -7.83 -11.77 4.12
CA SER A 60 -7.63 -10.83 3.01
C SER A 60 -7.55 -11.57 1.67
N PRO A 61 -8.28 -11.13 0.63
CA PRO A 61 -8.10 -11.64 -0.71
C PRO A 61 -6.75 -11.22 -1.29
N GLU A 62 -6.30 -11.91 -2.33
CA GLU A 62 -5.09 -11.53 -3.06
C GLU A 62 -5.18 -10.06 -3.54
N PRO A 63 -4.20 -9.21 -3.19
CA PRO A 63 -4.30 -7.77 -3.42
C PRO A 63 -4.09 -7.36 -4.87
N PHE A 64 -3.48 -8.22 -5.68
CA PHE A 64 -3.21 -7.96 -7.09
C PHE A 64 -4.15 -8.76 -7.98
N LEU A 65 -4.70 -8.09 -8.99
CA LEU A 65 -5.46 -8.76 -10.04
C LEU A 65 -4.51 -9.62 -10.90
N ALA A 66 -4.86 -10.88 -11.08
CA ALA A 66 -4.21 -11.81 -11.99
C ALA A 66 -5.23 -12.33 -13.02
N MET A 67 -4.75 -12.89 -14.13
CA MET A 67 -5.60 -13.45 -15.19
C MET A 67 -6.51 -14.57 -14.68
N LYS A 68 -6.06 -15.30 -13.65
CA LYS A 68 -6.81 -16.37 -12.99
C LYS A 68 -7.66 -15.89 -11.82
N SER A 69 -7.60 -14.61 -11.46
CA SER A 69 -8.40 -14.07 -10.36
C SER A 69 -9.88 -14.16 -10.72
N ASN A 70 -10.64 -14.88 -9.89
CA ASN A 70 -12.08 -15.00 -10.05
C ASN A 70 -12.75 -14.15 -8.96
N ILE A 71 -13.39 -13.06 -9.36
CA ILE A 71 -14.21 -12.27 -8.43
C ILE A 71 -15.64 -12.79 -8.45
N SER A 72 -16.33 -12.76 -7.32
CA SER A 72 -17.74 -13.14 -7.29
C SER A 72 -18.62 -12.05 -7.92
N GLN A 73 -19.80 -12.44 -8.42
CA GLN A 73 -20.83 -11.50 -8.88
C GLN A 73 -21.23 -10.51 -7.76
N ASP A 74 -21.21 -10.96 -6.51
CA ASP A 74 -21.55 -10.14 -5.35
C ASP A 74 -20.47 -9.08 -5.09
N THR A 75 -19.18 -9.47 -5.13
CA THR A 75 -18.04 -8.55 -5.04
C THR A 75 -18.08 -7.54 -6.18
N PHE A 76 -18.36 -7.98 -7.41
CA PHE A 76 -18.56 -7.08 -8.54
C PHE A 76 -19.73 -6.12 -8.30
N THR A 77 -20.86 -6.61 -7.79
CA THR A 77 -22.08 -5.82 -7.54
C THR A 77 -21.87 -4.77 -6.46
N TRP A 78 -21.12 -5.11 -5.41
CA TRP A 78 -20.68 -4.17 -4.41
C TRP A 78 -19.73 -3.12 -5.01
N TRP A 79 -18.70 -3.56 -5.75
CA TRP A 79 -17.70 -2.67 -6.35
C TRP A 79 -18.30 -1.68 -7.35
N LYS A 80 -19.19 -2.13 -8.26
CA LYS A 80 -19.89 -1.24 -9.19
C LYS A 80 -20.78 -0.23 -8.47
N GLY A 81 -21.27 -0.57 -7.27
CA GLY A 81 -22.07 0.30 -6.42
C GLY A 81 -21.30 1.52 -5.92
N ILE A 82 -19.98 1.40 -5.73
CA ILE A 82 -19.12 2.50 -5.24
C ILE A 82 -19.12 3.70 -6.20
N GLN A 83 -19.20 3.43 -7.52
CA GLN A 83 -19.09 4.46 -8.57
C GLN A 83 -20.34 4.60 -9.43
N PHE A 84 -21.45 3.98 -9.04
CA PHE A 84 -22.70 3.97 -9.81
C PHE A 84 -22.52 3.46 -11.27
N GLU A 85 -21.65 2.46 -11.48
CA GLU A 85 -21.42 1.85 -12.79
C GLU A 85 -22.61 0.96 -13.18
N LYS A 86 -23.03 1.07 -14.45
CA LYS A 86 -24.20 0.39 -15.01
C LYS A 86 -23.87 -0.87 -15.80
N ARG A 87 -22.62 -1.04 -16.22
CA ARG A 87 -22.19 -2.19 -17.03
C ARG A 87 -22.35 -3.53 -16.29
N SER A 88 -22.45 -4.60 -17.08
CA SER A 88 -22.68 -5.96 -16.58
C SER A 88 -21.39 -6.66 -16.15
N PHE A 89 -21.52 -7.76 -15.41
CA PHE A 89 -20.37 -8.57 -15.00
C PHE A 89 -19.66 -9.24 -16.18
N SER A 90 -20.40 -9.66 -17.21
CA SER A 90 -19.81 -10.18 -18.45
C SER A 90 -18.93 -9.14 -19.16
N TYR A 91 -19.33 -7.86 -19.16
CA TYR A 91 -18.50 -6.78 -19.69
C TYR A 91 -17.21 -6.62 -18.89
N TYR A 92 -17.30 -6.69 -17.56
CA TYR A 92 -16.12 -6.66 -16.68
C TYR A 92 -15.16 -7.81 -17.00
N ASN A 93 -15.65 -9.06 -17.07
CA ASN A 93 -14.81 -10.23 -17.38
C ASN A 93 -14.10 -10.08 -18.73
N THR A 94 -14.83 -9.69 -19.77
CA THR A 94 -14.26 -9.44 -21.10
C THR A 94 -13.20 -8.31 -21.06
N THR A 95 -13.39 -7.30 -20.22
CA THR A 95 -12.44 -6.20 -20.06
C THR A 95 -11.16 -6.68 -19.35
N VAL A 96 -11.29 -7.50 -18.30
CA VAL A 96 -10.16 -8.10 -17.59
C VAL A 96 -9.33 -8.98 -18.51
N GLU A 97 -9.98 -9.82 -19.33
CA GLU A 97 -9.29 -10.62 -20.36
C GLU A 97 -8.47 -9.76 -21.32
N ARG A 98 -9.00 -8.62 -21.76
CA ARG A 98 -8.29 -7.67 -22.63
C ARG A 98 -7.14 -6.96 -21.93
N ILE A 99 -7.28 -6.63 -20.65
CA ILE A 99 -6.20 -6.01 -19.86
C ILE A 99 -4.96 -6.92 -19.86
N PHE A 100 -5.14 -8.22 -19.67
CA PHE A 100 -4.04 -9.19 -19.66
C PHE A 100 -3.46 -9.55 -21.05
N GLN A 101 -4.00 -8.97 -22.12
CA GLN A 101 -3.30 -8.95 -23.42
C GLN A 101 -2.19 -7.89 -23.46
N VAL A 102 -2.23 -6.91 -22.54
CA VAL A 102 -1.28 -5.80 -22.45
C VAL A 102 -0.38 -5.91 -21.24
N PHE A 103 -0.91 -6.37 -20.11
CA PHE A 103 -0.18 -6.50 -18.84
C PHE A 103 0.18 -7.96 -18.53
N PRO A 104 1.25 -8.21 -17.75
CA PRO A 104 1.61 -9.56 -17.31
C PRO A 104 0.41 -10.29 -16.68
N PRO A 105 0.19 -11.58 -16.99
CA PRO A 105 -0.98 -12.33 -16.55
C PRO A 105 -0.97 -12.65 -15.05
N SER A 106 0.19 -12.50 -14.40
CA SER A 106 0.37 -12.69 -12.97
C SER A 106 1.26 -11.57 -12.42
N PRO A 107 1.03 -11.14 -11.18
CA PRO A 107 1.96 -10.27 -10.49
C PRO A 107 3.30 -10.99 -10.29
N ASP A 108 4.40 -10.27 -10.49
CA ASP A 108 5.75 -10.74 -10.19
C ASP A 108 6.18 -10.18 -8.84
N PHE A 109 5.72 -10.82 -7.77
CA PHE A 109 6.15 -10.52 -6.40
C PHE A 109 6.75 -11.77 -5.79
N ALA A 110 8.06 -11.71 -5.49
CA ALA A 110 8.72 -12.76 -4.76
C ALA A 110 8.15 -12.88 -3.35
N GLU A 111 7.92 -14.12 -2.92
CA GLU A 111 7.55 -14.42 -1.54
C GLU A 111 8.65 -13.99 -0.56
N SER A 112 8.27 -13.83 0.71
CA SER A 112 9.20 -13.57 1.80
C SER A 112 10.23 -14.71 1.88
N SER A 113 11.50 -14.38 2.10
CA SER A 113 12.60 -15.35 2.17
C SER A 113 13.52 -15.04 3.35
N PRO A 114 14.03 -16.06 4.08
CA PRO A 114 14.99 -15.84 5.16
C PRO A 114 16.25 -15.08 4.74
N ASP A 115 16.59 -15.08 3.45
CA ASP A 115 17.82 -14.48 2.93
C ASP A 115 17.65 -13.01 2.48
N HIS A 116 16.44 -12.46 2.54
CA HIS A 116 16.14 -11.12 2.03
C HIS A 116 15.09 -10.40 2.88
N CYS A 117 15.33 -9.13 3.20
CA CYS A 117 14.41 -8.27 3.96
C CYS A 117 13.84 -7.20 3.05
N ARG A 118 12.58 -7.34 2.62
CA ARG A 118 11.94 -6.31 1.82
C ARG A 118 11.35 -5.21 2.70
N THR A 119 12.02 -4.06 2.71
CA THR A 119 11.62 -2.90 3.52
C THR A 119 10.80 -1.89 2.71
N CYS A 120 9.71 -1.39 3.30
CA CYS A 120 8.82 -0.44 2.63
C CYS A 120 8.57 0.82 3.47
N ALA A 121 8.73 1.98 2.86
CA ALA A 121 8.29 3.26 3.40
C ALA A 121 6.95 3.67 2.77
N VAL A 122 5.88 3.73 3.56
CA VAL A 122 4.59 4.26 3.14
C VAL A 122 4.49 5.72 3.56
N VAL A 123 4.45 6.62 2.58
CA VAL A 123 4.47 8.06 2.80
C VAL A 123 3.11 8.65 2.47
N GLY A 124 2.34 8.90 3.54
CA GLY A 124 1.12 9.69 3.51
C GLY A 124 1.44 11.17 3.29
N ASN A 125 0.42 12.02 3.45
CA ASN A 125 0.53 13.42 3.08
C ASN A 125 0.25 14.40 4.22
N SER A 126 0.22 13.92 5.46
CA SER A 126 0.01 14.76 6.64
C SER A 126 1.03 15.89 6.76
N GLY A 127 0.56 17.02 7.30
CA GLY A 127 1.34 18.17 7.72
C GLY A 127 2.52 17.84 8.63
N ASN A 128 2.43 16.74 9.39
CA ASN A 128 3.46 16.31 10.33
C ASN A 128 4.82 15.94 9.67
N LEU A 129 4.85 15.82 8.34
CA LEU A 129 6.08 15.66 7.58
C LEU A 129 6.90 16.96 7.49
N ASN A 130 6.25 18.12 7.60
CA ASN A 130 6.92 19.40 7.46
C ASN A 130 7.94 19.61 8.59
N GLY A 131 9.18 19.91 8.24
CA GLY A 131 10.27 20.05 9.22
C GLY A 131 10.75 18.74 9.87
N SER A 132 10.15 17.59 9.56
CA SER A 132 10.48 16.29 10.18
C SER A 132 11.89 15.79 9.86
N ARG A 133 12.44 16.18 8.70
CA ARG A 133 13.72 15.71 8.14
C ARG A 133 13.78 14.18 7.95
N TYR A 134 12.64 13.51 7.78
CA TYR A 134 12.60 12.07 7.53
C TYR A 134 13.12 11.61 6.16
N GLY A 135 13.47 12.54 5.25
CA GLY A 135 13.92 12.22 3.89
C GLY A 135 14.96 11.08 3.82
N PRO A 136 16.12 11.18 4.49
CA PRO A 136 17.12 10.12 4.48
C PRO A 136 16.63 8.77 5.03
N LEU A 137 15.72 8.79 6.00
CA LEU A 137 15.16 7.57 6.59
C LEU A 137 14.11 6.93 5.66
N ILE A 138 13.31 7.73 4.97
CA ILE A 138 12.38 7.26 3.93
C ILE A 138 13.18 6.62 2.80
N ASP A 139 14.22 7.30 2.33
CA ASP A 139 15.04 6.86 1.19
C ASP A 139 15.97 5.67 1.51
N PHE A 140 16.02 5.23 2.77
CA PHE A 140 16.74 4.01 3.19
C PHE A 140 16.00 2.72 2.82
N HIS A 141 14.67 2.79 2.57
CA HIS A 141 13.86 1.62 2.28
C HIS A 141 14.02 1.18 0.82
N GLU A 142 13.92 -0.12 0.56
CA GLU A 142 13.99 -0.67 -0.80
C GLU A 142 12.84 -0.16 -1.68
N ILE A 143 11.65 -0.03 -1.07
CA ILE A 143 10.44 0.42 -1.73
C ILE A 143 9.89 1.66 -1.02
N VAL A 144 9.74 2.75 -1.77
CA VAL A 144 9.03 3.96 -1.28
C VAL A 144 7.71 4.09 -2.01
N ILE A 145 6.63 4.08 -1.25
CA ILE A 145 5.26 4.18 -1.76
C ILE A 145 4.70 5.56 -1.43
N ARG A 146 4.34 6.31 -2.47
CA ARG A 146 3.74 7.65 -2.36
C ARG A 146 2.42 7.71 -3.09
N MET A 147 1.54 8.56 -2.61
CA MET A 147 0.27 8.83 -3.27
C MET A 147 0.27 10.21 -3.91
N ASN A 148 -0.08 10.27 -5.19
CA ASN A 148 -0.19 11.53 -5.91
C ASN A 148 -1.61 12.09 -5.82
N HIS A 149 -1.78 13.20 -5.09
CA HIS A 149 -3.06 13.88 -4.93
C HIS A 149 -3.60 14.55 -6.18
N ALA A 150 -2.73 15.04 -7.08
CA ALA A 150 -3.19 15.61 -8.34
C ALA A 150 -3.89 14.53 -9.18
N PHE A 151 -3.35 13.32 -9.14
CA PHE A 151 -3.96 12.15 -9.78
C PHE A 151 -5.25 11.74 -9.05
N MET A 152 -5.28 11.68 -7.72
CA MET A 152 -6.50 11.35 -6.98
C MET A 152 -7.63 12.36 -7.18
N LYS A 153 -7.31 13.65 -7.18
CA LYS A 153 -8.24 14.73 -7.50
C LYS A 153 -8.73 14.61 -8.94
N TYR A 154 -7.83 14.40 -9.89
CA TYR A 154 -8.19 14.16 -11.28
C TYR A 154 -9.14 12.96 -11.41
N VAL A 155 -8.83 11.83 -10.80
CA VAL A 155 -9.69 10.64 -10.77
C VAL A 155 -11.04 10.98 -10.14
N HIS A 156 -11.09 11.64 -8.99
CA HIS A 156 -12.36 11.99 -8.33
C HIS A 156 -13.22 12.97 -9.15
N PHE A 157 -12.62 14.03 -9.66
CA PHE A 157 -13.36 15.07 -10.39
C PHE A 157 -13.75 14.63 -11.80
N VAL A 158 -12.82 14.00 -12.53
CA VAL A 158 -13.02 13.64 -13.95
C VAL A 158 -13.70 12.28 -14.08
N TRP A 159 -13.23 11.29 -13.34
CA TRP A 159 -13.70 9.91 -13.49
C TRP A 159 -14.86 9.59 -12.55
N LEU A 160 -14.81 10.05 -11.30
CA LEU A 160 -15.89 9.83 -10.31
C LEU A 160 -16.96 10.91 -10.35
N LYS A 161 -16.82 11.94 -11.20
CA LYS A 161 -17.76 13.06 -11.35
C LYS A 161 -18.16 13.67 -10.00
N ASN A 162 -17.19 13.77 -9.09
CA ASN A 162 -17.39 14.31 -7.75
C ASN A 162 -18.41 13.50 -6.91
N LYS A 163 -18.48 12.17 -7.10
CA LYS A 163 -19.39 11.27 -6.35
C LYS A 163 -18.64 10.17 -5.61
N GLY A 164 -19.22 9.76 -4.47
CA GLY A 164 -18.80 8.61 -3.68
C GLY A 164 -17.78 8.92 -2.58
N HIS A 165 -17.66 7.98 -1.64
CA HIS A 165 -16.63 7.90 -0.61
C HIS A 165 -16.04 6.46 -0.63
N TYR A 166 -14.72 6.34 -0.70
CA TYR A 166 -13.92 5.10 -0.63
C TYR A 166 -13.02 5.16 0.63
N PRO A 167 -12.28 4.13 1.08
CA PRO A 167 -11.28 4.28 2.15
C PRO A 167 -10.24 5.34 1.79
N SER A 168 -9.54 5.97 2.75
CA SER A 168 -8.46 6.86 2.34
C SER A 168 -7.45 6.05 1.52
N THR A 169 -7.04 6.58 0.38
CA THR A 169 -6.03 5.88 -0.45
C THR A 169 -4.75 5.64 0.35
N GLY A 170 -4.49 6.42 1.43
CA GLY A 170 -3.39 6.20 2.36
C GLY A 170 -3.53 4.92 3.13
N PHE A 171 -4.70 4.69 3.73
CA PHE A 171 -4.93 3.47 4.48
C PHE A 171 -4.92 2.24 3.56
N LEU A 172 -5.52 2.31 2.38
CA LEU A 172 -5.44 1.23 1.39
C LEU A 172 -3.98 0.92 1.00
N THR A 173 -3.18 1.97 0.79
CA THR A 173 -1.75 1.83 0.45
C THR A 173 -0.97 1.18 1.59
N LEU A 174 -1.28 1.53 2.85
CA LEU A 174 -0.68 0.89 4.02
C LEU A 174 -0.99 -0.61 4.06
N ILE A 175 -2.26 -1.00 3.94
CA ILE A 175 -2.63 -2.42 3.95
C ILE A 175 -1.99 -3.16 2.78
N LEU A 176 -1.95 -2.57 1.60
CA LEU A 176 -1.28 -3.15 0.44
C LEU A 176 0.21 -3.39 0.68
N SER A 177 0.91 -2.45 1.33
CA SER A 177 2.32 -2.63 1.68
C SER A 177 2.54 -3.81 2.63
N MET A 178 1.58 -4.12 3.51
CA MET A 178 1.68 -5.26 4.43
C MET A 178 1.60 -6.62 3.72
N HIS A 179 0.96 -6.68 2.55
CA HIS A 179 0.99 -7.88 1.71
C HIS A 179 2.29 -8.02 0.93
N MET A 180 2.89 -6.89 0.57
CA MET A 180 4.07 -6.84 -0.30
C MET A 180 5.39 -6.97 0.46
N CYS A 181 5.46 -6.50 1.70
CA CYS A 181 6.72 -6.20 2.38
C CYS A 181 6.90 -7.02 3.67
N ASP A 182 8.15 -7.18 4.07
CA ASP A 182 8.53 -7.88 5.29
C ASP A 182 8.67 -6.94 6.49
N GLU A 183 8.97 -5.66 6.22
CA GLU A 183 8.98 -4.58 7.20
C GLU A 183 8.33 -3.32 6.59
N VAL A 184 7.49 -2.64 7.38
CA VAL A 184 6.75 -1.46 6.94
C VAL A 184 6.96 -0.30 7.90
N SER A 185 7.47 0.80 7.37
CA SER A 185 7.59 2.09 8.05
C SER A 185 6.58 3.09 7.49
N VAL A 186 5.85 3.75 8.39
CA VAL A 186 4.72 4.62 8.05
C VAL A 186 5.05 6.06 8.44
N PHE A 187 4.94 6.96 7.48
CA PHE A 187 5.25 8.39 7.62
C PHE A 187 4.08 9.23 7.09
N GLY A 188 3.78 10.38 7.71
CA GLY A 188 2.81 11.30 7.12
C GLY A 188 1.35 10.88 7.26
N PHE A 189 1.01 10.12 8.32
CA PHE A 189 -0.36 9.74 8.65
C PHE A 189 -0.81 10.42 9.96
N GLY A 190 -2.11 10.71 10.05
CA GLY A 190 -2.72 11.38 11.20
C GLY A 190 -2.56 12.89 11.21
N ALA A 191 -2.94 13.50 12.33
CA ALA A 191 -2.82 14.93 12.56
C ALA A 191 -1.38 15.37 12.88
N ASP A 192 -1.11 16.67 12.75
CA ASP A 192 0.10 17.30 13.30
C ASP A 192 0.04 17.40 14.84
N ARG A 193 1.11 17.92 15.48
CA ARG A 193 1.14 18.09 16.95
C ARG A 193 0.08 19.04 17.49
N ALA A 194 -0.44 19.94 16.68
CA ALA A 194 -1.52 20.84 17.05
C ALA A 194 -2.91 20.22 16.83
N GLY A 195 -2.98 18.97 16.36
CA GLY A 195 -4.22 18.26 16.08
C GLY A 195 -4.86 18.66 14.75
N ASN A 196 -4.13 19.38 13.89
CA ASN A 196 -4.63 19.77 12.58
C ASN A 196 -4.52 18.60 11.60
N TRP A 197 -5.59 18.40 10.83
CA TRP A 197 -5.61 17.47 9.71
C TRP A 197 -5.38 18.26 8.43
N ASN A 198 -4.11 18.47 8.09
CA ASN A 198 -3.68 19.22 6.91
C ASN A 198 -2.66 18.45 6.08
N HIS A 199 -2.42 18.92 4.87
CA HIS A 199 -1.34 18.40 4.04
C HIS A 199 -0.03 19.15 4.27
N TYR A 200 1.13 18.48 4.14
CA TYR A 200 2.46 19.10 4.32
C TYR A 200 2.80 20.21 3.32
N TYR A 201 2.11 20.26 2.19
CA TYR A 201 2.32 21.27 1.14
C TYR A 201 1.28 22.40 1.21
N GLU A 202 0.32 22.35 2.12
CA GLU A 202 -0.74 23.35 2.25
C GLU A 202 -0.42 24.36 3.35
N ILE A 203 -0.59 25.64 3.03
CA ILE A 203 -0.64 26.69 4.04
C ILE A 203 -2.06 26.69 4.61
N LEU A 204 -2.19 26.28 5.88
CA LEU A 204 -3.47 26.23 6.58
C LEU A 204 -4.09 27.63 6.72
N LYS A 205 -5.17 27.89 5.96
CA LYS A 205 -6.01 29.09 6.14
C LYS A 205 -7.07 28.92 7.24
N ASN A 206 -7.39 27.68 7.60
CA ASN A 206 -8.37 27.34 8.65
C ASN A 206 -7.88 26.13 9.47
N GLN A 207 -7.66 26.31 10.77
CA GLN A 207 -7.16 25.29 11.70
C GLN A 207 -8.24 24.31 12.20
N ARG A 208 -9.48 24.38 11.67
CA ARG A 208 -10.59 23.49 12.06
C ARG A 208 -10.82 22.32 11.10
N LEU A 209 -9.92 22.08 10.14
CA LEU A 209 -10.03 20.94 9.24
C LEU A 209 -9.82 19.65 10.04
N ARG A 210 -10.82 18.78 9.97
CA ARG A 210 -10.81 17.43 10.55
C ARG A 210 -10.64 16.41 9.43
N THR A 211 -10.82 15.14 9.76
CA THR A 211 -10.98 14.06 8.79
C THR A 211 -12.07 14.45 7.80
N GLY A 212 -11.75 14.54 6.51
CA GLY A 212 -12.72 14.88 5.47
C GLY A 212 -13.74 13.76 5.27
N ASN A 213 -13.87 13.30 4.03
CA ASN A 213 -14.85 12.29 3.63
C ASN A 213 -14.54 10.86 4.15
N HIS A 214 -13.50 10.64 4.94
CA HIS A 214 -13.11 9.31 5.41
C HIS A 214 -13.22 9.22 6.93
N HIS A 215 -13.39 8.00 7.47
CA HIS A 215 -13.32 7.73 8.90
C HIS A 215 -11.86 7.79 9.40
N GLY A 216 -11.17 8.92 9.19
CA GLY A 216 -9.73 9.06 9.43
C GLY A 216 -9.32 8.79 10.89
N ASN A 217 -10.22 8.98 11.85
CA ASN A 217 -9.98 8.61 13.24
C ASN A 217 -9.85 7.09 13.41
N LEU A 218 -10.75 6.32 12.80
CA LEU A 218 -10.71 4.86 12.83
C LEU A 218 -9.47 4.32 12.10
N GLU A 219 -9.14 4.88 10.93
CA GLU A 219 -7.91 4.53 10.20
C GLU A 219 -6.67 4.80 11.06
N TYR A 220 -6.64 5.93 11.78
CA TYR A 220 -5.52 6.30 12.66
C TYR A 220 -5.45 5.43 13.93
N GLU A 221 -6.59 5.04 14.51
CA GLU A 221 -6.65 4.08 15.61
C GLU A 221 -6.06 2.72 15.21
N LEU A 222 -6.40 2.21 14.02
CA LEU A 222 -5.83 0.98 13.49
C LEU A 222 -4.32 1.07 13.27
N ILE A 223 -3.82 2.21 12.75
CA ILE A 223 -2.37 2.46 12.62
C ILE A 223 -1.69 2.42 13.99
N GLN A 224 -2.33 2.98 15.01
CA GLN A 224 -1.78 2.95 16.38
C GLN A 224 -1.77 1.53 16.95
N GLU A 225 -2.81 0.73 16.74
CA GLU A 225 -2.83 -0.66 17.18
C GLU A 225 -1.74 -1.49 16.49
N LEU A 226 -1.56 -1.32 15.17
CA LEU A 226 -0.47 -1.96 14.42
C LEU A 226 0.91 -1.57 14.96
N TYR A 227 1.11 -0.31 15.33
CA TYR A 227 2.35 0.16 15.95
C TYR A 227 2.55 -0.41 17.37
N GLN A 228 1.51 -0.46 18.20
CA GLN A 228 1.57 -1.02 19.56
C GLN A 228 1.87 -2.52 19.55
N ARG A 229 1.30 -3.25 18.58
CA ARG A 229 1.62 -4.66 18.29
C ARG A 229 2.92 -4.83 17.52
N GLN A 230 3.59 -3.72 17.23
CA GLN A 230 4.97 -3.73 16.77
C GLN A 230 5.05 -4.40 15.38
N LYS A 231 3.98 -4.26 14.59
CA LYS A 231 3.84 -4.74 13.20
C LYS A 231 4.36 -3.73 12.19
N ILE A 232 4.28 -2.45 12.53
CA ILE A 232 4.84 -1.36 11.73
C ILE A 232 5.72 -0.47 12.62
N SER A 233 6.63 0.24 11.98
CA SER A 233 7.28 1.40 12.58
C SER A 233 6.46 2.64 12.21
N PHE A 234 6.02 3.44 13.20
CA PHE A 234 5.14 4.58 12.95
C PHE A 234 5.78 5.91 13.37
N PHE A 235 6.07 6.74 12.37
CA PHE A 235 6.72 8.04 12.54
C PHE A 235 5.68 9.16 12.56
N ARG A 236 5.33 9.59 13.78
CA ARG A 236 4.26 10.58 14.04
C ARG A 236 4.61 12.02 13.63
N GLY A 237 5.85 12.30 13.27
CA GLY A 237 6.27 13.62 12.81
C GLY A 237 6.32 14.71 13.90
N TRP A 238 6.25 15.95 13.43
CA TRP A 238 6.37 17.18 14.23
C TRP A 238 5.10 18.03 14.23
#